data_AF-A0A2I0SW27-F1
#
_entry.id   AF-A0A2I0SW27-F1
#
_cell.length_a   1.000
_cell.length_b   1.000
_cell.length_c   1.000
_cell.angle_alpha   90.00
_cell.angle_beta   90.00
_cell.angle_gamma   90.00
#
_symmetry.space_group_name_H-M   'P 1'
#
loop_
_entity.id
_entity.type
_entity.pdbx_description
1 polymer ?
#
loop_
_entity_poly.entity_id
_entity_poly.type
_entity_poly.pdbx_seq_one_letter_code
_entity_poly.pdbx_strand_id
1 'polypeptide(L)'
;MTVIKGVAARVPDALAAAGAEDVPAAGALTAAVRRAVLDEFRTRAQFAGRLAEIDALLWSRAGDSRETVEGAMTAHLRELRLLRVTEPEESDRFVVTEGEGDAFELLSPAYVDELTGKVILAGQLRRVAGSAGVRAGEEA
;
A
#
# COMPACT_ATOMS: atom_id res chain seq x y z
N MET A 1 11.44 -11.14 1.37
CA MET A 1 12.63 -10.99 0.49
C MET A 1 13.05 -9.53 0.49
N THR A 2 14.33 -9.18 0.64
CA THR A 2 14.76 -7.76 0.67
C THR A 2 14.99 -7.23 -0.76
N VAL A 3 14.75 -5.94 -1.00
CA VAL A 3 14.94 -5.30 -2.32
C VAL A 3 16.33 -5.59 -2.88
N ILE A 4 17.37 -5.55 -2.04
CA ILE A 4 18.76 -5.83 -2.44
C ILE A 4 18.91 -7.25 -3.03
N LYS A 5 18.24 -8.26 -2.47
CA LYS A 5 18.28 -9.63 -3.00
C LYS A 5 17.59 -9.73 -4.37
N GLY A 6 16.46 -9.04 -4.54
CA GLY A 6 15.72 -9.00 -5.81
C GLY A 6 16.49 -8.26 -6.92
N VAL A 7 17.19 -7.19 -6.58
CA VAL A 7 18.08 -6.48 -7.50
C VAL A 7 19.25 -7.37 -7.90
N ALA A 8 19.96 -7.96 -6.94
CA ALA A 8 21.11 -8.83 -7.21
C ALA A 8 20.76 -9.99 -8.15
N ALA A 9 19.56 -10.57 -8.00
CA ALA A 9 19.06 -11.64 -8.87
C ALA A 9 18.81 -11.19 -10.33
N ARG A 10 18.50 -9.91 -10.57
CA ARG A 10 18.24 -9.38 -11.93
C ARG A 10 19.45 -8.76 -12.63
N VAL A 11 20.54 -8.50 -11.92
CA VAL A 11 21.76 -7.92 -12.51
C VAL A 11 22.34 -8.81 -13.63
N PRO A 12 22.43 -10.15 -13.48
CA PRO A 12 22.93 -11.02 -14.55
C PRO A 12 22.08 -10.94 -15.83
N ASP A 13 20.76 -11.00 -15.71
CA ASP A 13 19.84 -10.90 -16.85
C ASP A 13 19.96 -9.55 -17.57
N ALA A 14 20.13 -8.47 -16.80
CA ALA A 14 20.31 -7.13 -17.34
C ALA A 14 21.67 -6.96 -18.05
N LEU A 15 22.73 -7.61 -17.57
CA LEU A 15 24.04 -7.65 -18.23
C LEU A 15 23.99 -8.47 -19.53
N ALA A 16 23.33 -9.63 -19.50
CA ALA A 16 23.13 -10.47 -20.68
C ALA A 16 22.34 -9.72 -21.77
N ALA A 17 21.28 -9.01 -21.39
CA ALA A 17 20.50 -8.16 -22.32
C ALA A 17 21.31 -6.98 -22.90
N ALA A 18 22.42 -6.60 -22.26
CA ALA A 18 23.33 -5.56 -22.74
C ALA A 18 24.48 -6.11 -23.62
N GLY A 19 24.53 -7.42 -23.88
CA GLY A 19 25.53 -8.06 -24.73
C GLY A 19 26.92 -8.20 -24.08
N ALA A 20 27.01 -8.21 -22.75
CA ALA A 20 28.27 -8.41 -22.06
C ALA A 20 28.60 -9.91 -21.96
N GLU A 21 29.49 -10.40 -22.83
CA GLU A 21 30.03 -11.78 -22.76
C GLU A 21 31.32 -11.88 -21.91
N ASP A 22 31.94 -10.74 -21.57
CA ASP A 22 33.22 -10.60 -20.84
C ASP A 22 33.10 -9.58 -19.68
N VAL A 23 34.20 -9.26 -18.96
CA VAL A 23 34.18 -8.23 -17.88
C VAL A 23 33.56 -6.93 -18.40
N PRO A 24 32.35 -6.54 -17.93
CA PRO A 24 31.60 -5.47 -18.55
C PRO A 24 32.28 -4.12 -18.31
N ALA A 25 32.29 -3.28 -19.35
CA ALA A 25 32.67 -1.88 -19.20
C ALA A 25 31.80 -1.21 -18.11
N ALA A 26 32.40 -0.32 -17.31
CA ALA A 26 31.72 0.29 -16.16
C ALA A 26 30.35 0.90 -16.48
N GLY A 27 30.20 1.52 -17.66
CA GLY A 27 28.92 2.06 -18.13
C GLY A 27 27.84 0.99 -18.37
N ALA A 28 28.20 -0.18 -18.90
CA ALA A 28 27.28 -1.29 -19.11
C ALA A 28 26.83 -1.89 -17.76
N LEU A 29 27.74 -2.00 -16.80
CA LEU A 29 27.43 -2.43 -15.43
C LEU A 29 26.47 -1.46 -14.74
N THR A 30 26.74 -0.15 -14.80
CA THR A 30 25.84 0.86 -14.21
C THR A 30 24.45 0.81 -14.84
N ALA A 31 24.35 0.65 -16.17
CA ALA A 31 23.07 0.53 -16.87
C ALA A 31 22.30 -0.74 -16.46
N ALA A 32 22.99 -1.88 -16.35
CA ALA A 32 22.39 -3.14 -15.94
C ALA A 32 21.88 -3.09 -14.49
N VAL A 33 22.67 -2.55 -13.56
CA VAL A 33 22.24 -2.35 -12.16
C VAL A 33 21.03 -1.42 -12.10
N ARG A 34 21.06 -0.29 -12.81
CA ARG A 34 19.92 0.64 -12.87
C ARG A 34 18.66 -0.06 -13.38
N ARG A 35 18.77 -0.86 -14.45
CA ARG A 35 17.65 -1.63 -14.99
C ARG A 35 17.12 -2.65 -13.99
N ALA A 36 18.00 -3.45 -13.39
CA ALA A 36 17.64 -4.44 -12.38
C ALA A 36 16.92 -3.82 -11.17
N VAL A 37 17.37 -2.65 -10.72
CA VAL A 37 16.71 -1.85 -9.68
C VAL A 37 15.29 -1.45 -10.13
N LEU A 38 15.17 -0.81 -11.30
CA LEU A 38 13.88 -0.33 -11.78
C LEU A 38 12.87 -1.47 -12.00
N ASP A 39 13.33 -2.60 -12.52
CA ASP A 39 12.48 -3.77 -12.76
C ASP A 39 12.04 -4.42 -11.43
N GLU A 40 12.92 -4.49 -10.42
CA GLU A 40 12.51 -4.95 -9.07
C GLU A 40 11.45 -4.04 -8.45
N PHE A 41 11.68 -2.73 -8.46
CA PHE A 41 10.71 -1.78 -7.92
C PHE A 41 9.37 -1.83 -8.68
N ARG A 42 9.39 -2.05 -10.00
CA ARG A 42 8.17 -2.21 -10.80
C ARG A 42 7.41 -3.49 -10.42
N THR A 43 8.07 -4.64 -10.38
CA THR A 43 7.44 -5.91 -9.98
C THR A 43 6.86 -5.81 -8.58
N ARG A 44 7.62 -5.23 -7.64
CA ARG A 44 7.15 -5.03 -6.28
C ARG A 44 5.93 -4.12 -6.22
N ALA A 45 5.95 -2.98 -6.92
CA ALA A 45 4.82 -2.04 -6.93
C ALA A 45 3.53 -2.71 -7.45
N GLN A 46 3.63 -3.53 -8.50
CA GLN A 46 2.50 -4.30 -9.02
C GLN A 46 1.98 -5.31 -7.99
N PHE A 47 2.85 -6.08 -7.35
CA PHE A 47 2.45 -7.08 -6.36
C PHE A 47 1.82 -6.42 -5.11
N ALA A 48 2.44 -5.37 -4.59
CA ALA A 48 1.93 -4.60 -3.47
C ALA A 48 0.56 -3.99 -3.76
N GLY A 49 0.39 -3.39 -4.94
CA GLY A 49 -0.90 -2.85 -5.38
C GLY A 49 -1.98 -3.92 -5.43
N ARG A 50 -1.69 -5.11 -5.99
CA ARG A 50 -2.64 -6.23 -6.02
C ARG A 50 -3.02 -6.72 -4.63
N LEU A 51 -2.07 -6.83 -3.71
CA LEU A 51 -2.39 -7.24 -2.34
C LEU A 51 -3.26 -6.20 -1.62
N ALA A 52 -2.94 -4.91 -1.78
CA ALA A 52 -3.75 -3.82 -1.24
C ALA A 52 -5.19 -3.84 -1.80
N GLU A 53 -5.36 -4.07 -3.11
CA GLU A 53 -6.67 -4.25 -3.73
C GLU A 53 -7.45 -5.42 -3.12
N ILE A 54 -6.80 -6.58 -2.95
CA ILE A 54 -7.43 -7.78 -2.36
C ILE A 54 -7.86 -7.50 -0.92
N ASP A 55 -6.96 -6.94 -0.12
CA ASP A 55 -7.23 -6.64 1.29
C ASP A 55 -8.36 -5.61 1.44
N ALA A 56 -8.36 -4.54 0.64
CA ALA A 56 -9.44 -3.55 0.59
C ALA A 56 -10.80 -4.17 0.23
N LEU A 57 -10.81 -5.07 -0.75
CA LEU A 57 -12.03 -5.79 -1.15
C LEU A 57 -12.54 -6.69 -0.01
N LEU A 58 -11.65 -7.46 0.63
CA LEU A 58 -12.01 -8.30 1.78
C LEU A 58 -12.55 -7.44 2.92
N TRP A 59 -11.88 -6.33 3.24
CA TRP A 59 -12.28 -5.38 4.27
C TRP A 59 -13.70 -4.81 4.04
N SER A 60 -13.99 -4.36 2.82
CA SER A 60 -15.31 -3.79 2.46
C SER A 60 -16.47 -4.79 2.60
N ARG A 61 -16.17 -6.09 2.52
CA ARG A 61 -17.16 -7.18 2.55
C ARG A 61 -17.18 -7.95 3.87
N ALA A 62 -16.26 -7.66 4.78
CA ALA A 62 -16.06 -8.49 5.95
C ALA A 62 -17.23 -8.47 6.93
N GLY A 63 -18.00 -7.37 7.01
CA GLY A 63 -19.10 -7.23 7.98
C GLY A 63 -18.62 -7.58 9.38
N ASP A 64 -19.29 -8.54 10.03
CA ASP A 64 -18.94 -9.02 11.38
C ASP A 64 -17.60 -9.78 11.44
N SER A 65 -17.05 -10.21 10.30
CA SER A 65 -15.77 -10.95 10.21
C SER A 65 -14.55 -10.04 10.09
N ARG A 66 -14.71 -8.72 10.28
CA ARG A 66 -13.67 -7.72 10.00
C ARG A 66 -12.38 -7.95 10.75
N GLU A 67 -12.46 -8.25 12.04
CA GLU A 67 -11.30 -8.53 12.89
C GLU A 67 -10.52 -9.77 12.41
N THR A 68 -11.23 -10.79 11.94
CA THR A 68 -10.59 -12.02 11.41
C THR A 68 -9.86 -11.74 10.10
N VAL A 69 -10.49 -11.01 9.18
CA VAL A 69 -9.87 -10.58 7.91
C VAL A 69 -8.65 -9.71 8.18
N GLU A 70 -8.77 -8.77 9.12
CA GLU A 70 -7.68 -7.90 9.53
C GLU A 70 -6.48 -8.69 10.06
N GLY A 71 -6.73 -9.61 11.01
CA GLY A 71 -5.69 -10.45 11.58
C GLY A 71 -4.99 -11.34 10.54
N ALA A 72 -5.75 -11.95 9.64
CA ALA A 72 -5.21 -12.82 8.59
C ALA A 72 -4.28 -12.07 7.62
N MET A 73 -4.60 -10.82 7.28
CA MET A 73 -3.87 -10.04 6.30
C MET A 73 -2.70 -9.25 6.90
N THR A 74 -2.72 -8.97 8.21
CA THR A 74 -1.71 -8.17 8.92
C THR A 74 -0.28 -8.69 8.70
N ALA A 75 -0.08 -10.01 8.78
CA ALA A 75 1.25 -10.60 8.60
C ALA A 75 1.78 -10.38 7.17
N HIS A 76 0.92 -10.59 6.17
CA HIS A 76 1.27 -10.43 4.76
C HIS A 76 1.59 -8.97 4.40
N LEU A 77 0.80 -8.02 4.91
CA LEU A 77 1.07 -6.60 4.73
C LEU A 77 2.40 -6.19 5.37
N ARG A 78 2.65 -6.64 6.61
CA ARG A 78 3.90 -6.36 7.33
C ARG A 78 5.14 -6.89 6.60
N GLU A 79 5.08 -8.11 6.07
CA GLU A 79 6.20 -8.71 5.32
C GLU A 79 6.59 -7.89 4.07
N LEU A 80 5.60 -7.23 3.46
CA LEU A 80 5.80 -6.39 2.27
C LEU A 80 6.04 -4.93 2.61
N ARG A 81 6.03 -4.56 3.90
CA ARG A 81 6.13 -3.18 4.38
C ARG A 81 5.02 -2.30 3.82
N LEU A 82 3.80 -2.81 3.88
CA LEU A 82 2.58 -2.09 3.56
C LEU A 82 1.88 -1.71 4.85
N LEU A 83 1.64 -0.40 5.00
CA LEU A 83 0.87 0.15 6.09
C LEU A 83 -0.58 0.31 5.63
N ARG A 84 -1.50 -0.40 6.31
CA ARG A 84 -2.93 -0.13 6.21
C ARG A 84 -3.26 1.07 7.09
N VAL A 85 -3.95 2.06 6.55
CA VAL A 85 -4.36 3.28 7.26
C VAL A 85 -5.89 3.30 7.34
N THR A 86 -6.39 3.49 8.56
CA THR A 86 -7.83 3.47 8.87
C THR A 86 -8.33 4.77 9.48
N GLU A 87 -7.42 5.64 9.89
CA GLU A 87 -7.64 6.88 10.62
C GLU A 87 -8.04 8.00 9.64
N PRO A 88 -9.29 8.50 9.69
CA PRO A 88 -9.77 9.52 8.76
C PRO A 88 -9.03 10.87 8.85
N GLU A 89 -8.39 11.13 9.99
CA GLU A 89 -7.58 12.34 10.25
C GLU A 89 -6.38 12.44 9.29
N GLU A 90 -5.93 11.31 8.75
CA GLU A 90 -4.89 11.21 7.72
C GLU A 90 -5.46 11.50 6.31
N SER A 91 -6.23 12.59 6.19
CA SER A 91 -7.11 12.88 5.04
C SER A 91 -6.43 12.92 3.67
N ASP A 92 -5.13 13.19 3.60
CA ASP A 92 -4.37 13.21 2.35
C ASP A 92 -4.18 11.82 1.71
N ARG A 93 -4.48 10.76 2.45
CA ARG A 93 -4.43 9.36 1.99
C ARG A 93 -5.77 8.82 1.50
N PHE A 94 -6.83 9.62 1.60
CA PHE A 94 -8.20 9.20 1.31
C PHE A 94 -8.86 10.05 0.23
N VAL A 95 -9.74 9.41 -0.54
CA VAL A 95 -10.72 10.08 -1.37
C VAL A 95 -12.01 10.20 -0.57
N VAL A 96 -12.49 11.43 -0.41
CA VAL A 96 -13.77 11.71 0.27
C VAL A 96 -14.88 11.69 -0.76
N THR A 97 -15.85 10.80 -0.56
CA THR A 97 -17.08 10.73 -1.36
C THR A 97 -18.15 11.67 -0.80
N GLU A 98 -19.07 12.11 -1.67
CA GLU A 98 -20.16 13.03 -1.32
C GLU A 98 -21.06 12.47 -0.21
N GLY A 99 -21.54 13.37 0.66
CA GLY A 99 -22.41 13.07 1.79
C GLY A 99 -22.64 14.33 2.63
N GLU A 100 -23.63 14.28 3.52
CA GLU A 100 -24.00 15.42 4.37
C GLU A 100 -23.32 15.31 5.74
N GLY A 101 -22.68 16.39 6.20
CA GLY A 101 -22.09 16.50 7.54
C GLY A 101 -20.57 16.64 7.62
N ASP A 102 -20.09 16.78 8.85
CA ASP A 102 -18.70 17.09 9.19
C ASP A 102 -17.89 15.88 9.69
N ALA A 103 -18.54 14.72 9.87
CA ALA A 103 -17.88 13.48 10.28
C ALA A 103 -17.56 12.57 9.09
N PHE A 104 -16.59 11.67 9.27
CA PHE A 104 -16.16 10.71 8.26
C PHE A 104 -16.43 9.28 8.69
N GLU A 105 -16.99 8.49 7.79
CA GLU A 105 -17.12 7.04 7.88
C GLU A 105 -16.10 6.37 6.94
N LEU A 106 -15.34 5.41 7.46
CA LEU A 106 -14.37 4.64 6.69
C LEU A 106 -15.05 3.55 5.85
N LEU A 107 -15.06 3.73 4.53
CA LEU A 107 -15.56 2.72 3.59
C LEU A 107 -14.49 1.69 3.23
N SER A 108 -13.27 2.16 2.97
CA SER A 108 -12.12 1.34 2.58
C SER A 108 -10.83 1.96 3.11
N PRO A 109 -9.88 1.18 3.63
CA PRO A 109 -8.60 1.69 4.13
C PRO A 109 -7.73 2.18 2.97
N ALA A 110 -6.79 3.06 3.31
CA ALA A 110 -5.69 3.42 2.42
C ALA A 110 -4.49 2.51 2.66
N TYR A 111 -3.59 2.43 1.68
CA TYR A 111 -2.36 1.64 1.78
C TYR A 111 -1.17 2.46 1.37
N VAL A 112 -0.16 2.49 2.25
CA VAL A 112 1.10 3.20 2.04
C VAL A 112 2.22 2.17 1.96
N ASP A 113 3.07 2.32 0.95
CA ASP A 113 4.32 1.60 0.87
C ASP A 113 5.36 2.26 1.76
N GLU A 114 5.73 1.64 2.89
CA GLU A 114 6.68 2.21 3.84
C GLU A 114 8.12 2.29 3.31
N LEU A 115 8.45 1.60 2.19
CA LEU A 115 9.75 1.76 1.55
C LEU A 115 9.85 3.10 0.80
N THR A 116 8.74 3.58 0.25
CA THR A 116 8.71 4.78 -0.60
C THR A 116 7.97 5.96 0.05
N GLY A 117 7.20 5.71 1.11
CA GLY A 117 6.30 6.67 1.75
C GLY A 117 5.09 7.02 0.89
N LYS A 118 4.86 6.32 -0.22
CA LYS A 118 3.81 6.66 -1.19
C LYS A 118 2.53 5.88 -0.93
N VAL A 119 1.40 6.55 -1.12
CA VAL A 119 0.09 5.90 -1.21
C VAL A 119 0.08 5.03 -2.47
N ILE A 120 -0.11 3.72 -2.29
CA ILE A 120 -0.24 2.75 -3.38
C ILE A 120 -1.70 2.45 -3.73
N LEU A 121 -2.60 2.65 -2.76
CA LEU A 121 -4.04 2.58 -2.94
C LEU A 121 -4.68 3.59 -1.99
N ALA A 122 -5.39 4.58 -2.55
CA ALA A 122 -6.10 5.57 -1.76
C ALA A 122 -7.31 4.93 -1.07
N GLY A 123 -7.52 5.30 0.20
CA GLY A 123 -8.69 4.87 0.94
C GLY A 123 -9.94 5.63 0.52
N GLN A 124 -11.08 5.21 1.03
CA GLN A 124 -12.37 5.85 0.76
C GLN A 124 -13.06 6.20 2.06
N LEU A 125 -13.46 7.46 2.16
CA LEU A 125 -14.28 8.00 3.24
C LEU A 125 -15.62 8.45 2.68
N ARG A 126 -16.66 8.38 3.51
CA ARG A 126 -17.97 8.99 3.25
C ARG A 126 -18.25 10.05 4.30
N ARG A 127 -18.75 11.22 3.88
CA ARG A 127 -19.28 12.21 4.81
C ARG A 127 -20.58 11.72 5.43
N VAL A 128 -20.68 11.81 6.74
CA VAL A 128 -21.88 11.46 7.51
C VAL A 128 -22.20 12.56 8.51
N ALA A 129 -23.48 12.67 8.85
CA ALA A 129 -23.92 13.58 9.89
C ALA A 129 -23.18 13.22 11.18
N GLY A 130 -22.47 14.19 11.77
CA GLY A 130 -21.78 13.97 13.03
C GLY A 130 -22.80 13.48 14.07
N SER A 131 -22.44 12.45 14.83
CA SER A 131 -23.22 12.05 15.99
C SER A 131 -23.32 13.28 16.90
N ALA A 132 -24.50 13.89 16.95
CA ALA A 132 -24.79 14.94 17.91
C ALA A 132 -24.40 14.39 19.27
N GLY A 133 -23.40 15.01 19.89
CA GLY A 133 -22.79 14.54 21.11
C GLY A 133 -23.84 14.11 22.13
N VAL A 134 -23.50 13.05 22.87
CA VAL A 134 -24.11 12.65 24.14
C VAL A 134 -24.80 13.86 24.76
N ARG A 135 -26.13 13.91 24.68
CA ARG A 135 -26.90 14.85 25.49
C ARG A 135 -26.55 14.49 26.93
N ALA A 136 -25.82 15.37 27.60
CA ALA A 136 -25.76 15.44 29.04
C ALA A 136 -27.21 15.47 29.54
N GLY A 137 -27.73 14.31 29.89
CA GLY A 137 -28.96 14.15 30.65
C GLY A 137 -28.58 14.21 32.12
N GLU A 138 -28.21 15.39 32.58
CA GLU A 138 -28.24 15.74 33.99
C GLU A 138 -29.51 16.57 34.16
N GLU A 139 -30.55 15.95 34.73
CA GLU A 139 -31.58 16.53 35.59
C GLU A 139 -32.79 15.57 35.71
N ALA A 140 -32.87 14.87 36.85
CA ALA A 140 -34.07 14.72 37.68
C ALA A 140 -33.72 13.98 38.98
#